data_AF-A0A355WC82-F1
#
_entry.id   AF-A0A355WC82-F1
#
_cell.length_a   1.000
_cell.length_b   1.000
_cell.length_c   1.000
_cell.angle_alpha   90.00
_cell.angle_beta   90.00
_cell.angle_gamma   90.00
#
_symmetry.space_group_name_H-M   'P 1'
#
loop_
_entity.id
_entity.type
_entity.pdbx_description
1 polymer ?
#
loop_
_entity_poly.entity_id
_entity_poly.type
_entity_poly.pdbx_seq_one_letter_code
_entity_poly.pdbx_strand_id
1 'polypeptide(L)'
;MRKKAIVILIVVLSVFVLAYTVNANVDDTVNSHNTIDRAFLLLNQQSFDQAREKTEIQDVLDKKFPEIKELLKQNHRDFNIDNESNMPVKYGEPYKVYKIKNAFINDNESIEKCIDSSSYFWEVPLFDGNEEITNALIIDKVKGKWKVVDIGLRFSPKVYSSFCNNEIIFKNIASVHEIKEISQMVRVSDLVYYNGIFVKSGKNEYMLPYTSRPDLLKLENGKLYSVKQVATKVNDMIKQFEIKVYDH
;
A
#
# COMPACT_ATOMS: atom_id res chain seq x y z
N MET A 1 14.92 -63.93 3.44
CA MET A 1 15.09 -62.81 4.41
C MET A 1 15.21 -61.42 3.77
N ARG A 2 15.83 -61.23 2.60
CA ARG A 2 16.02 -59.90 1.97
C ARG A 2 14.74 -59.10 1.64
N LYS A 3 13.63 -59.75 1.26
CA LYS A 3 12.38 -59.04 0.92
C LYS A 3 11.72 -58.31 2.10
N LYS A 4 11.81 -58.86 3.32
CA LYS A 4 11.22 -58.22 4.53
C LYS A 4 11.99 -56.96 4.95
N ALA A 5 13.31 -56.95 4.78
CA ALA A 5 14.14 -55.78 5.09
C ALA A 5 13.87 -54.60 4.15
N ILE A 6 13.60 -54.87 2.86
CA ILE A 6 13.28 -53.83 1.86
C ILE A 6 11.93 -53.17 2.16
N VAL A 7 10.91 -53.94 2.55
CA VAL A 7 9.59 -53.39 2.89
C VAL A 7 9.66 -52.48 4.12
N ILE A 8 10.40 -52.88 5.16
CA ILE A 8 10.60 -52.05 6.36
C ILE A 8 11.32 -50.75 6.02
N LEU A 9 12.35 -50.80 5.17
CA LEU A 9 13.09 -49.60 4.76
C LEU A 9 12.19 -48.61 4.00
N ILE A 10 11.34 -49.09 3.10
CA ILE A 10 10.40 -48.24 2.33
C ILE A 10 9.37 -47.59 3.26
N VAL A 11 8.82 -48.33 4.23
CA VAL A 11 7.86 -47.78 5.19
C VAL A 11 8.51 -46.69 6.04
N VAL A 12 9.72 -46.93 6.57
CA VAL A 12 10.46 -45.92 7.34
C VAL A 12 10.73 -44.68 6.50
N LEU A 13 11.19 -44.84 5.24
CA LEU A 13 11.43 -43.70 4.35
C LEU A 13 10.16 -42.90 4.09
N SER A 14 9.03 -43.57 3.84
CA SER A 14 7.75 -42.89 3.59
C SER A 14 7.22 -42.12 4.81
N VAL A 15 7.43 -42.64 6.03
CA VAL A 15 7.08 -41.94 7.28
C VAL A 15 7.97 -40.71 7.49
N PHE A 16 9.26 -40.80 7.19
CA PHE A 16 10.18 -39.65 7.25
C PHE A 16 9.81 -38.56 6.24
N VAL A 17 9.47 -38.93 5.00
CA VAL A 17 9.01 -37.97 3.98
C VAL A 17 7.71 -37.31 4.41
N LEU A 18 6.73 -38.09 4.91
CA LEU A 18 5.47 -37.53 5.40
C LEU A 18 5.69 -36.56 6.57
N ALA A 19 6.48 -36.95 7.58
CA ALA A 19 6.78 -36.11 8.74
C ALA A 19 7.50 -34.82 8.34
N TYR A 20 8.43 -34.89 7.38
CA TYR A 20 9.13 -33.70 6.87
C TYR A 20 8.16 -32.77 6.13
N THR A 21 7.29 -33.31 5.28
CA THR A 21 6.28 -32.50 4.56
C THR A 21 5.23 -31.88 5.49
N VAL A 22 4.83 -32.59 6.55
CA VAL A 22 3.88 -32.06 7.55
C VAL A 22 4.53 -30.96 8.38
N ASN A 23 5.77 -31.14 8.85
CA ASN A 23 6.47 -30.11 9.61
C ASN A 23 6.75 -28.85 8.79
N ALA A 24 7.20 -28.99 7.53
CA ALA A 24 7.41 -27.85 6.65
C ALA A 24 6.11 -27.04 6.42
N ASN A 25 4.98 -27.73 6.22
CA ASN A 25 3.69 -27.06 6.03
C ASN A 25 3.16 -26.39 7.32
N VAL A 26 3.41 -26.98 8.49
CA VAL A 26 3.00 -26.38 9.78
C VAL A 26 3.83 -25.14 10.09
N ASP A 27 5.15 -25.19 9.89
CA ASP A 27 6.05 -24.05 10.10
C ASP A 27 5.72 -22.88 9.15
N ASP A 28 5.44 -23.15 7.87
CA ASP A 28 5.03 -22.12 6.92
C ASP A 28 3.67 -21.49 7.27
N THR A 29 2.72 -22.30 7.76
CA THR A 29 1.38 -21.80 8.16
C THR A 29 1.45 -20.93 9.40
N VAL A 30 2.23 -21.32 10.42
CA VAL A 30 2.40 -20.53 11.66
C VAL A 30 3.15 -19.22 11.40
N ASN A 31 4.20 -19.26 10.56
CA ASN A 31 4.95 -18.06 10.20
C ASN A 31 4.12 -17.06 9.37
N SER A 32 3.24 -17.55 8.48
CA SER A 32 2.34 -16.68 7.72
C SER A 32 1.31 -15.96 8.59
N HIS A 33 0.74 -16.62 9.60
CA HIS A 33 -0.19 -16.00 10.55
C HIS A 33 0.48 -14.89 11.36
N ASN A 34 1.67 -15.17 11.93
CA ASN A 34 2.44 -14.17 12.68
C ASN A 34 2.82 -12.95 11.82
N THR A 35 3.10 -13.17 10.53
CA THR A 35 3.42 -12.10 9.58
C THR A 35 2.21 -11.21 9.30
N ILE A 36 1.03 -11.80 9.10
CA ILE A 36 -0.22 -11.05 8.89
C ILE A 36 -0.60 -10.23 10.12
N ASP A 37 -0.56 -10.83 11.32
CA ASP A 37 -0.90 -10.14 12.57
C ASP A 37 0.04 -8.96 12.81
N ARG A 38 1.32 -9.12 12.48
CA ARG A 38 2.31 -8.05 12.57
C ARG A 38 2.07 -6.95 11.55
N ALA A 39 1.75 -7.29 10.30
CA ALA A 39 1.39 -6.33 9.26
C ALA A 39 0.16 -5.51 9.68
N PHE A 40 -0.86 -6.20 10.20
CA PHE A 40 -2.08 -5.60 10.74
C PHE A 40 -1.76 -4.60 11.83
N LEU A 41 -0.97 -5.02 12.83
CA LEU A 41 -0.56 -4.15 13.93
C LEU A 41 0.16 -2.90 13.44
N LEU A 42 1.09 -3.02 12.50
CA LEU A 42 1.91 -1.91 12.03
C LEU A 42 1.12 -0.85 11.23
N LEU A 43 0.18 -1.27 10.38
CA LEU A 43 -0.71 -0.33 9.72
C LEU A 43 -1.76 0.24 10.69
N ASN A 44 -2.28 -0.56 11.62
CA ASN A 44 -3.26 -0.10 12.59
C ASN A 44 -2.67 0.90 13.61
N GLN A 45 -1.38 0.81 13.93
CA GLN A 45 -0.69 1.84 14.71
C GLN A 45 -0.68 3.22 14.03
N GLN A 46 -0.94 3.26 12.72
CA GLN A 46 -1.02 4.47 11.92
C GLN A 46 -2.47 4.78 11.51
N SER A 47 -3.45 4.08 12.08
CA SER A 47 -4.87 4.30 11.80
C SER A 47 -5.31 5.67 12.27
N PHE A 48 -6.42 6.12 11.72
CA PHE A 48 -7.00 7.41 12.10
C PHE A 48 -7.38 7.45 13.57
N ASP A 49 -7.85 6.33 14.12
CA ASP A 49 -8.26 6.22 15.51
C ASP A 49 -7.12 6.40 16.52
N GLN A 50 -5.89 6.09 16.12
CA GLN A 50 -4.69 6.25 16.95
C GLN A 50 -3.93 7.56 16.67
N ALA A 51 -4.42 8.37 15.73
CA ALA A 51 -3.74 9.60 15.30
C ALA A 51 -3.80 10.70 16.36
N ARG A 52 -2.68 11.38 16.61
CA ARG A 52 -2.62 12.53 17.53
C ARG A 52 -3.43 13.72 17.00
N GLU A 53 -3.43 13.87 15.68
CA GLU A 53 -4.12 14.91 14.93
C GLU A 53 -5.57 14.55 14.57
N LYS A 54 -6.11 13.43 15.09
CA LYS A 54 -7.46 12.92 14.75
C LYS A 54 -8.53 14.01 14.79
N THR A 55 -8.60 14.75 15.90
CA THR A 55 -9.59 15.82 16.09
C THR A 55 -9.44 16.93 15.05
N GLU A 56 -8.21 17.35 14.75
CA GLU A 56 -7.98 18.42 13.76
C GLU A 56 -8.38 18.00 12.34
N ILE A 57 -8.11 16.74 11.98
CA ILE A 57 -8.51 16.18 10.68
C ILE A 57 -10.03 15.99 10.61
N GLN A 58 -10.66 15.52 11.69
CA GLN A 58 -12.12 15.38 11.75
C GLN A 58 -12.81 16.74 11.60
N ASP A 59 -12.31 17.77 12.28
CA ASP A 59 -12.83 19.15 12.15
C ASP A 59 -12.71 19.67 10.70
N VAL A 60 -11.61 19.36 10.01
CA VAL A 60 -11.45 19.71 8.59
C VAL A 60 -12.50 19.00 7.74
N LEU A 61 -12.71 17.70 7.96
CA LEU A 61 -13.69 16.90 7.22
C LEU A 61 -15.12 17.41 7.45
N ASP A 62 -15.53 17.55 8.71
CA ASP A 62 -16.89 17.98 9.08
C ASP A 62 -17.23 19.34 8.47
N LYS A 63 -16.25 20.25 8.45
CA LYS A 63 -16.42 21.58 7.89
C LYS A 63 -16.38 21.60 6.36
N LYS A 64 -15.46 20.86 5.73
CA LYS A 64 -15.20 20.97 4.28
C LYS A 64 -15.96 19.98 3.43
N PHE A 65 -16.37 18.85 3.97
CA PHE A 65 -17.05 17.83 3.19
C PHE A 65 -18.37 18.34 2.55
N PRO A 66 -19.23 19.12 3.23
CA PRO A 66 -20.41 19.70 2.59
C PRO A 66 -20.06 20.63 1.40
N GLU A 67 -19.05 21.49 1.57
CA GLU A 67 -18.58 22.39 0.50
C GLU A 67 -18.02 21.60 -0.70
N ILE A 68 -17.28 20.53 -0.42
CA ILE A 68 -16.70 19.64 -1.43
C ILE A 68 -17.77 18.89 -2.21
N LYS A 69 -18.84 18.41 -1.55
CA LYS A 69 -19.96 17.76 -2.26
C LYS A 69 -20.59 18.69 -3.28
N GLU A 70 -20.80 19.95 -2.91
CA GLU A 70 -21.33 20.94 -3.85
C GLU A 70 -20.36 21.24 -4.99
N LEU A 71 -19.05 21.34 -4.70
CA LEU A 71 -18.02 21.50 -5.73
C LEU A 71 -18.02 20.33 -6.73
N LEU A 72 -18.07 19.09 -6.24
CA LEU A 72 -18.10 17.88 -7.06
C LEU A 72 -19.39 17.82 -7.89
N LYS A 73 -20.53 18.23 -7.34
CA LYS A 73 -21.78 18.29 -8.09
C LYS A 73 -21.71 19.31 -9.24
N GLN A 74 -21.19 20.50 -8.96
CA GLN A 74 -21.07 21.58 -9.95
C GLN A 74 -20.08 21.23 -11.07
N ASN A 75 -19.01 20.48 -10.75
CA ASN A 75 -17.91 20.17 -11.67
C ASN A 75 -17.79 18.66 -11.95
N HIS A 76 -18.90 17.90 -11.87
CA HIS A 76 -18.90 16.43 -11.89
C HIS A 76 -18.10 15.81 -13.06
N ARG A 77 -18.13 16.43 -14.24
CA ARG A 77 -17.38 15.97 -15.41
C ARG A 77 -15.87 16.08 -15.22
N ASP A 78 -15.37 17.12 -14.56
CA ASP A 78 -13.94 17.33 -14.32
C ASP A 78 -13.39 16.29 -13.34
N PHE A 79 -14.26 15.74 -12.50
CA PHE A 79 -13.95 14.68 -11.53
C PHE A 79 -14.32 13.27 -12.05
N ASN A 80 -14.62 13.11 -13.34
CA ASN A 80 -15.05 11.85 -13.96
C ASN A 80 -16.25 11.19 -13.25
N ILE A 81 -17.22 11.99 -12.81
CA ILE A 81 -18.45 11.49 -12.20
C ILE A 81 -19.60 11.66 -13.19
N ASP A 82 -20.06 10.55 -13.77
CA ASP A 82 -20.98 10.57 -14.92
C ASP A 82 -22.43 10.92 -14.58
N ASN A 83 -22.87 10.68 -13.34
CA ASN A 83 -24.26 10.88 -12.93
C ASN A 83 -24.38 11.18 -11.43
N GLU A 84 -25.56 11.66 -11.00
CA GLU A 84 -25.82 12.00 -9.59
C GLU A 84 -25.74 10.78 -8.66
N SER A 85 -26.03 9.56 -9.11
CA SER A 85 -25.92 8.36 -8.27
C SER A 85 -24.48 8.03 -7.87
N ASN A 86 -23.50 8.51 -8.64
CA ASN A 86 -22.08 8.37 -8.34
C ASN A 86 -21.53 9.55 -7.51
N MET A 87 -22.37 10.49 -7.06
CA MET A 87 -21.90 11.55 -6.15
C MET A 87 -21.50 10.97 -4.80
N PRO A 88 -20.39 11.45 -4.22
CA PRO A 88 -20.08 11.12 -2.85
C PRO A 88 -21.17 11.54 -1.88
N VAL A 89 -21.64 10.59 -1.08
CA VAL A 89 -22.59 10.84 0.01
C VAL A 89 -21.89 10.82 1.37
N LYS A 90 -20.79 10.07 1.50
CA LYS A 90 -19.97 9.93 2.71
C LYS A 90 -18.47 9.88 2.39
N TYR A 91 -17.64 10.17 3.38
CA TYR A 91 -16.22 9.82 3.37
C TYR A 91 -15.99 8.59 4.24
N GLY A 92 -14.98 7.77 3.92
CA GLY A 92 -14.55 6.67 4.77
C GLY A 92 -13.40 7.04 5.68
N GLU A 93 -12.75 6.02 6.23
CA GLU A 93 -11.67 6.21 7.19
C GLU A 93 -10.44 6.86 6.55
N PRO A 94 -9.96 7.99 7.08
CA PRO A 94 -8.69 8.57 6.67
C PRO A 94 -7.52 7.61 6.91
N TYR A 95 -6.53 7.62 6.03
CA TYR A 95 -5.29 6.89 6.24
C TYR A 95 -4.07 7.74 5.95
N LYS A 96 -2.98 7.47 6.68
CA LYS A 96 -1.73 8.22 6.57
C LYS A 96 -0.91 7.75 5.38
N VAL A 97 -0.35 8.69 4.62
CA VAL A 97 0.58 8.44 3.51
C VAL A 97 1.83 9.30 3.70
N TYR A 98 2.99 8.65 3.84
CA TYR A 98 4.27 9.32 4.02
C TYR A 98 4.86 9.75 2.69
N LYS A 99 5.47 10.93 2.68
CA LYS A 99 6.18 11.43 1.52
C LYS A 99 7.57 10.77 1.48
N ILE A 100 7.96 10.28 0.31
CA ILE A 100 9.32 9.83 0.07
C ILE A 100 10.08 10.86 -0.74
N LYS A 101 11.35 11.07 -0.38
CA LYS A 101 12.26 11.94 -1.14
C LYS A 101 12.60 11.28 -2.47
N ASN A 102 12.79 12.09 -3.52
CA ASN A 102 13.16 11.64 -4.87
C ASN A 102 14.50 10.87 -4.92
N ALA A 103 15.30 10.90 -3.85
CA ALA A 103 16.55 10.16 -3.71
C ALA A 103 16.42 8.64 -3.92
N PHE A 104 15.24 8.03 -3.77
CA PHE A 104 15.05 6.60 -4.02
C PHE A 104 15.35 6.18 -5.46
N ILE A 105 15.33 7.14 -6.39
CA ILE A 105 15.58 6.94 -7.82
C ILE A 105 17.08 6.82 -8.10
N ASN A 106 17.94 7.55 -7.38
CA ASN A 106 19.33 7.73 -7.84
C ASN A 106 20.37 6.79 -7.23
N ASP A 107 20.20 6.31 -5.98
CA ASP A 107 21.37 5.81 -5.23
C ASP A 107 21.31 4.36 -4.71
N ASN A 108 20.35 3.53 -5.14
CA ASN A 108 20.13 2.19 -4.54
C ASN A 108 20.01 2.27 -3.00
N GLU A 109 19.66 3.44 -2.47
CA GLU A 109 19.54 3.65 -1.04
C GLU A 109 18.31 2.93 -0.49
N SER A 110 18.41 2.60 0.79
CA SER A 110 17.29 2.09 1.57
C SER A 110 16.13 3.08 1.50
N ILE A 111 14.95 2.62 1.05
CA ILE A 111 13.73 3.45 1.00
C ILE A 111 13.35 3.87 2.41
N GLU A 112 13.64 3.07 3.44
CA GLU A 112 13.43 3.46 4.84
C GLU A 112 14.06 4.82 5.15
N LYS A 113 15.26 5.10 4.61
CA LYS A 113 15.94 6.39 4.81
C LYS A 113 15.34 7.53 3.98
N CYS A 114 14.64 7.20 2.91
CA CYS A 114 13.95 8.17 2.05
C CYS A 114 12.57 8.55 2.59
N ILE A 115 11.99 7.74 3.49
CA ILE A 115 10.72 8.01 4.16
C ILE A 115 10.96 9.06 5.24
N ASP A 116 10.40 10.25 5.06
CA ASP A 116 10.38 11.27 6.10
C ASP A 116 9.17 11.06 7.01
N SER A 117 9.40 10.50 8.20
CA SER A 117 8.35 10.24 9.18
C SER A 117 7.65 11.50 9.70
N SER A 118 8.23 12.69 9.48
CA SER A 118 7.64 13.98 9.81
C SER A 118 6.81 14.58 8.68
N SER A 119 6.92 14.03 7.46
CA SER A 119 6.30 14.55 6.25
C SER A 119 5.29 13.55 5.70
N TYR A 120 4.01 13.79 5.96
CA TYR A 120 2.92 12.93 5.54
C TYR A 120 1.64 13.76 5.31
N PHE A 121 0.70 13.16 4.61
CA PHE A 121 -0.66 13.67 4.47
C PHE A 121 -1.67 12.57 4.83
N TRP A 122 -2.90 12.99 5.06
CA TRP A 122 -4.04 12.11 5.22
C TRP A 122 -4.80 12.03 3.91
N GLU A 123 -5.07 10.81 3.46
CA GLU A 123 -5.90 10.57 2.29
C GLU A 123 -7.23 9.96 2.72
N VAL A 124 -8.33 10.46 2.17
CA VAL A 124 -9.67 10.12 2.63
C VAL A 124 -10.52 9.64 1.46
N PRO A 125 -10.93 8.35 1.42
CA PRO A 125 -11.79 7.83 0.37
C PRO A 125 -13.19 8.45 0.44
N LEU A 126 -13.76 8.77 -0.71
CA LEU A 126 -15.12 9.28 -0.87
C LEU A 126 -16.00 8.22 -1.53
N PHE A 127 -17.16 7.94 -0.92
CA PHE A 127 -18.05 6.87 -1.32
C PHE A 127 -19.40 7.41 -1.78
N ASP A 128 -19.92 6.80 -2.84
CA ASP A 128 -21.29 7.02 -3.28
C ASP A 128 -22.31 6.23 -2.43
N GLY A 129 -23.59 6.26 -2.85
CA GLY A 129 -24.68 5.55 -2.18
C GLY A 129 -24.58 4.01 -2.26
N ASN A 130 -23.77 3.47 -3.17
CA ASN A 130 -23.54 2.04 -3.34
C ASN A 130 -22.27 1.56 -2.62
N GLU A 131 -21.62 2.43 -1.85
CA GLU A 131 -20.33 2.18 -1.19
C GLU A 131 -19.17 1.95 -2.18
N GLU A 132 -19.29 2.47 -3.40
CA GLU A 132 -18.19 2.49 -4.36
C GLU A 132 -17.36 3.76 -4.19
N ILE A 133 -16.04 3.63 -4.34
CA ILE A 133 -15.13 4.77 -4.26
C ILE A 133 -15.24 5.58 -5.55
N THR A 134 -15.61 6.85 -5.42
CA THR A 134 -15.74 7.74 -6.58
C THR A 134 -14.66 8.81 -6.60
N ASN A 135 -14.18 9.26 -5.43
CA ASN A 135 -13.14 10.27 -5.30
C ASN A 135 -12.30 10.06 -4.03
N ALA A 136 -11.28 10.91 -3.84
CA ALA A 136 -10.52 10.99 -2.60
C ALA A 136 -10.20 12.44 -2.25
N LEU A 137 -9.93 12.70 -0.97
CA LEU A 137 -9.41 13.96 -0.47
C LEU A 137 -7.99 13.79 0.01
N ILE A 138 -7.14 14.79 -0.24
CA ILE A 138 -5.84 14.90 0.42
C ILE A 138 -5.91 16.04 1.42
N ILE A 139 -5.66 15.70 2.68
CA ILE A 139 -5.53 16.65 3.79
C ILE A 139 -4.07 16.73 4.19
N ASP A 140 -3.47 17.90 4.00
CA ASP A 140 -2.05 18.15 4.24
C ASP A 140 -1.85 19.41 5.10
N LYS A 141 -0.66 19.54 5.70
CA LYS A 141 -0.32 20.62 6.61
C LYS A 141 0.22 21.81 5.84
N VAL A 142 -0.60 22.86 5.70
CA VAL A 142 -0.24 24.11 5.02
C VAL A 142 -0.06 25.23 6.06
N LYS A 143 1.16 25.77 6.16
CA LYS A 143 1.52 26.81 7.15
C LYS A 143 1.11 26.42 8.58
N GLY A 144 1.36 25.16 8.93
CA GLY A 144 1.09 24.62 10.28
C GLY A 144 -0.36 24.18 10.53
N LYS A 145 -1.28 24.33 9.57
CA LYS A 145 -2.70 23.94 9.72
C LYS A 145 -3.09 22.86 8.72
N TRP A 146 -3.84 21.86 9.17
CA TRP A 146 -4.43 20.85 8.30
C TRP A 146 -5.50 21.46 7.40
N LYS A 147 -5.45 21.16 6.11
CA LYS A 147 -6.40 21.63 5.10
C LYS A 147 -6.55 20.59 4.01
N VAL A 148 -7.73 20.55 3.39
CA VAL A 148 -7.89 19.89 2.10
C VAL A 148 -7.04 20.65 1.07
N VAL A 149 -6.09 19.95 0.45
CA VAL A 149 -5.17 20.50 -0.56
C VAL A 149 -5.41 19.93 -1.95
N ASP A 150 -6.08 18.78 -2.05
CA ASP A 150 -6.41 18.15 -3.32
C ASP A 150 -7.71 17.34 -3.21
N ILE A 151 -8.37 17.19 -4.34
CA ILE A 151 -9.61 16.43 -4.52
C ILE A 151 -9.48 15.68 -5.84
N GLY A 152 -9.65 14.37 -5.79
CA GLY A 152 -9.56 13.54 -6.99
C GLY A 152 -8.91 12.20 -6.71
N LEU A 153 -8.93 11.33 -7.72
CA LEU A 153 -8.25 10.05 -7.65
C LEU A 153 -6.90 10.13 -8.36
N ARG A 154 -5.86 9.65 -7.67
CA ARG A 154 -4.50 9.56 -8.23
C ARG A 154 -4.33 8.41 -9.22
N PHE A 155 -5.23 7.43 -9.17
CA PHE A 155 -5.31 6.26 -10.04
C PHE A 155 -6.75 5.75 -10.10
N SER A 156 -7.05 4.82 -11.00
CA SER A 156 -8.45 4.38 -11.21
C SER A 156 -9.12 3.88 -9.93
N PRO A 157 -10.45 4.01 -9.79
CA PRO A 157 -11.19 3.56 -8.60
C PRO A 157 -10.82 2.14 -8.16
N LYS A 158 -10.71 1.20 -9.10
CA LYS A 158 -10.31 -0.19 -8.83
C LYS A 158 -8.93 -0.32 -8.16
N VAL A 159 -7.94 0.43 -8.65
CA VAL A 159 -6.59 0.43 -8.07
C VAL A 159 -6.62 1.13 -6.71
N TYR A 160 -7.43 2.18 -6.58
CA TYR A 160 -7.65 2.91 -5.34
C TYR A 160 -8.25 2.04 -4.23
N SER A 161 -9.34 1.32 -4.53
CA SER A 161 -9.94 0.37 -3.58
C SER A 161 -8.94 -0.67 -3.08
N SER A 162 -7.98 -1.08 -3.92
CA SER A 162 -6.93 -2.02 -3.54
C SER A 162 -5.81 -1.39 -2.69
N PHE A 163 -5.60 -0.07 -2.77
CA PHE A 163 -4.58 0.67 -2.03
C PHE A 163 -5.07 1.15 -0.66
N CYS A 164 -6.33 1.53 -0.54
CA CYS A 164 -6.89 1.96 0.73
C CYS A 164 -7.36 0.78 1.61
N ASN A 165 -7.57 -0.41 1.04
CA ASN A 165 -8.03 -1.59 1.78
C ASN A 165 -6.86 -2.38 2.40
N ASN A 166 -6.77 -2.35 3.74
CA ASN A 166 -5.74 -3.06 4.50
C ASN A 166 -5.79 -4.58 4.29
N GLU A 167 -6.96 -5.22 4.22
CA GLU A 167 -7.10 -6.67 4.04
C GLU A 167 -6.52 -7.15 2.70
N ILE A 168 -6.77 -6.39 1.62
CA ILE A 168 -6.21 -6.68 0.29
C ILE A 168 -4.68 -6.59 0.34
N ILE A 169 -4.14 -5.55 0.98
CA ILE A 169 -2.70 -5.37 1.13
C ILE A 169 -2.09 -6.55 1.90
N PHE A 170 -2.72 -6.98 3.00
CA PHE A 170 -2.21 -8.10 3.80
C PHE A 170 -2.25 -9.41 3.03
N LYS A 171 -3.32 -9.67 2.28
CA LYS A 171 -3.40 -10.84 1.41
C LYS A 171 -2.28 -10.88 0.38
N ASN A 172 -1.96 -9.74 -0.23
CA ASN A 172 -0.87 -9.64 -1.20
C ASN A 172 0.49 -9.92 -0.56
N ILE A 173 0.73 -9.41 0.65
CA ILE A 173 1.98 -9.65 1.40
C ILE A 173 2.10 -11.10 1.86
N ALA A 174 1.04 -11.65 2.43
CA ALA A 174 1.00 -13.02 2.93
C ALA A 174 1.23 -14.07 1.84
N SER A 175 0.91 -13.74 0.59
CA SER A 175 1.17 -14.62 -0.56
C SER A 175 2.65 -14.79 -0.90
N VAL A 176 3.56 -14.05 -0.24
CA VAL A 176 5.00 -14.07 -0.54
C VAL A 176 5.80 -14.71 0.59
N HIS A 177 6.29 -15.92 0.36
CA HIS A 177 7.06 -16.73 1.33
C HIS A 177 8.39 -16.10 1.79
N GLU A 178 8.90 -15.09 1.09
CA GLU A 178 10.15 -14.38 1.43
C GLU A 178 9.97 -13.37 2.58
N ILE A 179 8.73 -13.01 2.93
CA ILE A 179 8.41 -12.12 4.04
C ILE A 179 8.10 -12.98 5.27
N LYS A 180 8.96 -12.88 6.29
CA LYS A 180 8.84 -13.68 7.52
C LYS A 180 8.69 -12.83 8.78
N GLU A 181 9.27 -11.63 8.82
CA GLU A 181 9.27 -10.77 10.01
C GLU A 181 9.18 -9.30 9.60
N ILE A 182 7.95 -8.78 9.51
CA ILE A 182 7.73 -7.37 9.14
C ILE A 182 8.05 -6.47 10.34
N SER A 183 9.06 -5.63 10.18
CA SER A 183 9.47 -4.64 11.19
C SER A 183 8.90 -3.25 10.94
N GLN A 184 8.57 -2.93 9.68
CA GLN A 184 7.94 -1.68 9.30
C GLN A 184 7.04 -1.88 8.08
N MET A 185 5.90 -1.17 8.09
CA MET A 185 4.96 -1.16 7.00
C MET A 185 4.26 0.20 6.94
N VAL A 186 4.35 0.91 5.81
CA VAL A 186 3.77 2.25 5.65
C VAL A 186 3.27 2.46 4.22
N ARG A 187 2.25 3.30 4.05
CA ARG A 187 1.88 3.86 2.73
C ARG A 187 2.83 4.99 2.38
N VAL A 188 3.30 5.02 1.14
CA VAL A 188 4.23 6.04 0.65
C VAL A 188 3.80 6.64 -0.68
N SER A 189 4.21 7.88 -0.92
CA SER A 189 4.01 8.61 -2.18
C SER A 189 5.21 9.51 -2.48
N ASP A 190 5.67 9.53 -3.73
CA ASP A 190 6.70 10.47 -4.23
C ASP A 190 6.11 11.74 -4.87
N LEU A 191 4.78 11.90 -4.84
CA LEU A 191 4.01 12.98 -5.47
C LEU A 191 4.07 13.05 -7.01
N VAL A 192 5.05 12.45 -7.69
CA VAL A 192 5.24 12.60 -9.13
C VAL A 192 4.65 11.43 -9.92
N TYR A 193 5.04 10.18 -9.60
CA TYR A 193 4.65 9.02 -10.42
C TYR A 193 4.39 7.74 -9.64
N TYR A 194 4.67 7.73 -8.34
CA TYR A 194 4.73 6.51 -7.57
C TYR A 194 3.98 6.61 -6.24
N ASN A 195 3.09 5.64 -6.03
CA ASN A 195 2.50 5.33 -4.74
C ASN A 195 2.76 3.87 -4.42
N GLY A 196 2.81 3.54 -3.14
CA GLY A 196 2.95 2.15 -2.77
C GLY A 196 2.87 1.87 -1.28
N ILE A 197 2.99 0.60 -0.96
CA ILE A 197 3.16 0.12 0.41
C ILE A 197 4.62 -0.31 0.56
N PHE A 198 5.36 0.38 1.42
CA PHE A 198 6.69 -0.03 1.83
C PHE A 198 6.60 -1.10 2.91
N VAL A 199 7.42 -2.14 2.79
CA VAL A 199 7.50 -3.24 3.75
C VAL A 199 8.97 -3.53 4.03
N LYS A 200 9.38 -3.46 5.30
CA LYS A 200 10.70 -3.91 5.76
C LYS A 200 10.55 -5.26 6.45
N SER A 201 11.29 -6.26 5.98
CA SER A 201 11.35 -7.58 6.60
C SER A 201 12.80 -8.01 6.82
N GLY A 202 13.23 -8.03 8.08
CA GLY A 202 14.63 -8.18 8.45
C GLY A 202 15.51 -7.07 7.84
N LYS A 203 16.46 -7.45 6.99
CA LYS A 203 17.33 -6.52 6.23
C LYS A 203 16.81 -6.21 4.83
N ASN A 204 15.74 -6.86 4.41
CA ASN A 204 15.20 -6.72 3.06
C ASN A 204 14.08 -5.68 3.05
N GLU A 205 14.01 -4.96 1.95
CA GLU A 205 12.99 -3.95 1.71
C GLU A 205 12.21 -4.30 0.45
N TYR A 206 10.89 -4.19 0.57
CA TYR A 206 9.94 -4.51 -0.47
C TYR A 206 8.94 -3.39 -0.66
N MET A 207 8.29 -3.42 -1.81
CA MET A 207 7.31 -2.45 -2.25
C MET A 207 6.15 -3.14 -2.94
N LEU A 208 4.93 -2.76 -2.58
CA LEU A 208 3.73 -3.01 -3.39
C LEU A 208 3.40 -1.71 -4.12
N PRO A 209 3.64 -1.62 -5.44
CA PRO A 209 3.42 -0.39 -6.20
C PRO A 209 1.94 -0.22 -6.53
N TYR A 210 1.51 1.03 -6.60
CA TYR A 210 0.19 1.47 -7.04
C TYR A 210 0.36 2.71 -7.92
N THR A 211 0.06 2.58 -9.21
CA THR A 211 0.21 3.65 -10.20
C THR A 211 -0.95 3.64 -11.19
N SER A 212 -1.24 4.80 -11.78
CA SER A 212 -2.17 4.94 -12.90
C SER A 212 -1.59 4.41 -14.21
N ARG A 213 -0.26 4.25 -14.30
CA ARG A 213 0.47 3.81 -15.51
C ARG A 213 1.38 2.61 -15.24
N PRO A 214 0.82 1.45 -14.84
CA PRO A 214 1.60 0.24 -14.60
C PRO A 214 2.34 -0.24 -15.87
N ASP A 215 1.82 0.09 -17.04
CA ASP A 215 2.43 -0.15 -18.36
C ASP A 215 3.77 0.59 -18.52
N LEU A 216 3.85 1.86 -18.10
CA LEU A 216 5.07 2.67 -18.21
C LEU A 216 6.17 2.19 -17.28
N LEU A 217 5.80 1.86 -16.04
CA LEU A 217 6.75 1.37 -15.04
C LEU A 217 7.05 -0.13 -15.19
N LYS A 218 6.28 -0.86 -16.00
CA LYS A 218 6.32 -2.34 -16.07
C LYS A 218 6.22 -2.96 -14.67
N LEU A 219 5.37 -2.37 -13.83
CA LEU A 219 5.07 -2.79 -12.45
C LEU A 219 3.59 -3.12 -12.37
N GLU A 220 3.27 -4.31 -11.87
CA GLU A 220 1.89 -4.73 -11.64
C GLU A 220 1.40 -4.19 -10.30
N ASN A 221 0.26 -3.51 -10.29
CA ASN A 221 -0.28 -2.92 -9.08
C ASN A 221 -0.60 -3.99 -8.02
N GLY A 222 -0.19 -3.76 -6.78
CA GLY A 222 -0.42 -4.68 -5.66
C GLY A 222 0.48 -5.92 -5.65
N LYS A 223 1.36 -6.12 -6.64
CA LYS A 223 2.36 -7.18 -6.63
C LYS A 223 3.59 -6.77 -5.82
N LEU A 224 4.14 -7.66 -5.02
CA LEU A 224 5.35 -7.38 -4.25
C LEU A 224 6.60 -7.40 -5.15
N TYR A 225 7.45 -6.39 -4.97
CA TYR A 225 8.78 -6.30 -5.55
C TYR A 225 9.79 -5.96 -4.48
N SER A 226 11.05 -6.35 -4.66
CA SER A 226 12.14 -5.72 -3.91
C SER A 226 12.28 -4.25 -4.30
N VAL A 227 12.74 -3.41 -3.36
CA VAL A 227 13.05 -1.99 -3.63
C VAL A 227 13.96 -1.83 -4.85
N LYS A 228 14.99 -2.66 -4.96
CA LYS A 228 15.93 -2.63 -6.10
C LYS A 228 15.23 -2.84 -7.45
N GLN A 229 14.25 -3.75 -7.52
CA GLN A 229 13.49 -4.00 -8.74
C GLN A 229 12.60 -2.80 -9.10
N VAL A 230 11.97 -2.17 -8.10
CA VAL A 230 11.18 -0.94 -8.32
C VAL A 230 12.08 0.19 -8.79
N ALA A 231 13.18 0.47 -8.10
CA ALA A 231 14.12 1.53 -8.45
C ALA A 231 14.68 1.35 -9.87
N THR A 232 15.06 0.12 -10.24
CA THR A 232 15.52 -0.19 -11.61
C THR A 232 14.45 0.17 -12.65
N LYS A 233 13.21 -0.25 -12.42
CA LYS A 233 12.09 -0.03 -13.35
C LYS A 233 11.70 1.46 -13.46
N VAL A 234 11.72 2.19 -12.35
CA VAL A 234 11.47 3.64 -12.34
C VAL A 234 12.59 4.37 -13.09
N ASN A 235 13.85 4.00 -12.87
CA ASN A 235 15.00 4.56 -13.59
C ASN A 235 14.95 4.30 -15.09
N ASP A 236 14.58 3.09 -15.49
CA ASP A 236 14.44 2.74 -16.90
C ASP A 236 13.36 3.62 -17.58
N MET A 237 12.24 3.86 -16.89
CA MET A 237 11.18 4.75 -17.37
C MET A 237 11.69 6.19 -17.49
N ILE A 238 12.35 6.72 -16.46
CA ILE A 238 12.89 8.09 -16.46
C ILE A 238 13.88 8.29 -17.62
N LYS A 239 14.77 7.33 -17.85
CA LYS A 239 15.73 7.36 -18.96
C LYS A 239 15.03 7.26 -20.32
N GLN A 240 14.04 6.39 -20.44
CA GLN A 240 13.29 6.20 -21.70
C GLN A 240 12.54 7.47 -22.12
N PHE A 241 12.04 8.26 -21.17
CA PHE A 241 11.24 9.45 -21.44
C PHE A 241 11.97 10.77 -21.16
N GLU A 242 13.28 10.74 -20.90
CA GLU A 242 14.12 11.92 -20.63
C GLU A 242 13.55 12.84 -19.53
N ILE A 243 12.95 12.25 -18.50
CA ILE A 243 12.31 13.00 -17.41
C ILE A 243 13.41 13.64 -16.54
N LYS A 244 13.32 14.96 -16.34
CA LYS A 244 14.18 15.68 -15.39
C LYS A 244 13.68 15.44 -13.98
N VAL A 245 14.49 14.76 -13.16
CA VAL A 245 14.25 14.60 -11.72
C VAL A 245 14.84 15.82 -11.01
N TYR A 246 14.03 16.53 -10.23
CA TYR A 246 14.48 17.61 -9.37
C TYR A 246 14.49 17.12 -7.93
N ASP A 247 15.57 17.41 -7.20
CA ASP A 247 15.60 17.20 -5.75
C ASP A 247 14.72 18.26 -5.09
N HIS A 248 13.68 17.81 -4.37
CA HIS A 248 12.80 18.66 -3.57
C HIS A 248 13.00 18.38 -2.08
#